data_AF-A0A1F9I3V6-F1
#
_entry.id   AF-A0A1F9I3V6-F1
#
_cell.length_a   1.000
_cell.length_b   1.000
_cell.length_c   1.000
_cell.angle_alpha   90.00
_cell.angle_beta   90.00
_cell.angle_gamma   90.00
#
_symmetry.space_group_name_H-M   'P 1'
#
loop_
_entity.id
_entity.type
_entity.pdbx_description
1 polymer ?
#
loop_
_entity_poly.entity_id
_entity_poly.type
_entity_poly.pdbx_seq_one_letter_code
_entity_poly.pdbx_strand_id
1 'polypeptide(L)'
;MAIDWRGVKRGFELNASTPAELAKIYGCHASTIRRRAAKEGWKKAGLITVDAVGAFETAPIDALTKAKAEGLREAEDGKQAVDSDAPPQTASSDHQILWQGVKKRLVRGLETRDVKAGLDELKVAKLAGEVLTSVIKGERLAMGLAGGEYDEVSVTDGDTAEMEAATASCGTGEVVDGE
;
A
#
# COMPACT_ATOMS: atom_id res chain seq x y z
N MET A 1 -3.31 38.95 -20.66
CA MET A 1 -3.26 38.49 -19.26
C MET A 1 -2.11 37.50 -19.11
N ALA A 2 -1.28 37.64 -18.08
CA ALA A 2 -0.23 36.67 -17.80
C ALA A 2 -0.83 35.51 -16.99
N ILE A 3 -0.61 34.27 -17.42
CA ILE A 3 -1.06 33.07 -16.70
C ILE A 3 -0.09 32.80 -15.55
N ASP A 4 -0.60 32.60 -14.33
CA ASP A 4 0.22 32.18 -13.19
C ASP A 4 0.59 30.70 -13.29
N TRP A 5 1.71 30.43 -13.97
CA TRP A 5 2.23 29.07 -14.15
C TRP A 5 2.70 28.42 -12.85
N ARG A 6 3.04 29.18 -11.80
CA ARG A 6 3.45 28.60 -10.51
C ARG A 6 2.25 28.01 -9.78
N GLY A 7 1.11 28.68 -9.83
CA GLY A 7 -0.17 28.15 -9.33
C GLY A 7 -0.59 26.88 -10.07
N VAL A 8 -0.55 26.91 -11.40
CA VAL A 8 -0.89 25.75 -12.25
C VAL A 8 0.02 24.55 -11.95
N LYS A 9 1.34 24.77 -11.81
CA LYS A 9 2.30 23.71 -11.50
C LYS A 9 1.99 23.04 -10.15
N ARG A 10 1.78 23.83 -9.09
CA ARG A 10 1.46 23.28 -7.76
C ARG A 10 0.18 22.45 -7.78
N GLY A 11 -0.88 22.95 -8.43
CA GLY A 11 -2.15 22.21 -8.55
C GLY A 11 -2.00 20.90 -9.35
N PHE A 12 -1.13 20.91 -10.37
CA PHE A 12 -0.82 19.72 -11.16
C PHE A 12 -0.02 18.67 -10.36
N GLU A 13 1.02 19.10 -9.63
CA GLU A 13 1.91 18.21 -8.87
C GLU A 13 1.21 17.61 -7.64
N LEU A 14 0.37 18.38 -6.94
CA LEU A 14 -0.43 17.88 -5.80
C LEU A 14 -1.55 16.93 -6.22
N ASN A 15 -1.80 16.77 -7.52
CA ASN A 15 -2.88 15.97 -8.08
C ASN A 15 -4.28 16.38 -7.55
N ALA A 16 -4.38 17.59 -6.99
CA ALA A 16 -5.60 18.12 -6.37
C ALA A 16 -6.66 18.50 -7.41
N SER A 17 -6.27 18.66 -8.68
CA SER A 17 -7.18 19.02 -9.76
C SER A 17 -6.73 18.42 -11.09
N THR A 18 -7.71 18.06 -11.90
CA THR A 18 -7.45 17.61 -13.27
C THR A 18 -6.97 18.80 -14.15
N PRO A 19 -6.23 18.56 -15.24
CA PRO A 19 -5.84 19.62 -16.17
C PRO A 19 -7.04 20.42 -16.74
N ALA A 20 -8.23 19.83 -16.77
CA ALA A 20 -9.47 20.49 -17.21
C ALA A 20 -10.01 21.48 -16.16
N GLU A 21 -9.85 21.18 -14.88
CA GLU A 21 -10.25 22.08 -13.79
C GLU A 21 -9.24 23.23 -13.65
N LEU A 22 -7.94 22.94 -13.73
CA LEU A 22 -6.91 23.99 -13.75
C LEU A 22 -7.08 24.94 -14.95
N ALA A 23 -7.49 24.40 -16.11
CA ALA A 23 -7.83 25.19 -17.28
C ALA A 23 -8.96 26.20 -17.02
N LYS A 24 -10.01 25.80 -16.28
CA LYS A 24 -11.12 26.69 -15.90
C LYS A 24 -10.68 27.76 -14.90
N ILE A 25 -9.91 27.39 -13.88
CA ILE A 25 -9.47 28.31 -12.81
C ILE A 25 -8.54 29.39 -13.37
N TYR A 26 -7.58 29.01 -14.21
CA TYR A 26 -6.54 29.91 -14.72
C TYR A 26 -6.85 30.47 -16.12
N GLY A 27 -8.05 30.19 -16.66
CA GLY A 27 -8.49 30.72 -17.95
C GLY A 27 -7.63 30.31 -19.14
N CYS A 28 -7.20 29.04 -19.19
CA CYS A 28 -6.35 28.52 -20.27
C CYS A 28 -6.82 27.16 -20.79
N HIS A 29 -6.28 26.68 -21.91
CA HIS A 29 -6.64 25.38 -22.45
C HIS A 29 -5.89 24.23 -21.74
N ALA A 30 -6.59 23.14 -21.45
CA ALA A 30 -6.02 21.94 -20.83
C ALA A 30 -4.89 21.30 -21.68
N SER A 31 -4.90 21.49 -23.00
CA SER A 31 -3.82 21.07 -23.90
C SER A 31 -2.52 21.83 -23.65
N THR A 32 -2.60 23.13 -23.38
CA THR A 32 -1.44 23.98 -23.05
C THR A 32 -0.80 23.54 -21.75
N ILE A 33 -1.60 23.25 -20.71
CA ILE A 33 -1.11 22.76 -19.42
C ILE A 33 -0.37 21.42 -19.62
N ARG A 34 -0.96 20.47 -20.36
CA ARG A 34 -0.33 19.17 -20.64
C ARG A 34 0.99 19.31 -21.41
N ARG A 35 1.02 20.12 -22.47
CA ARG A 35 2.24 20.36 -23.26
C ARG A 35 3.33 21.01 -22.41
N ARG A 36 2.97 21.95 -21.52
CA ARG A 36 3.90 22.60 -20.60
C ARG A 36 4.44 21.61 -19.56
N ALA A 37 3.56 20.83 -18.94
CA ALA A 37 3.92 19.80 -17.97
C ALA A 37 4.90 18.78 -18.56
N ALA A 38 4.67 18.34 -19.81
CA ALA A 38 5.60 17.46 -20.52
C ALA A 38 6.94 18.14 -20.83
N LYS A 39 6.93 19.41 -21.26
CA LYS A 39 8.14 20.17 -21.58
C LYS A 39 9.01 20.45 -20.33
N GLU A 40 8.38 20.68 -19.19
CA GLU A 40 9.06 21.00 -17.93
C GLU A 40 9.19 19.81 -16.97
N GLY A 41 8.73 18.62 -17.37
CA GLY A 41 8.87 17.38 -16.59
C GLY A 41 8.09 17.36 -15.28
N TRP A 42 6.91 17.99 -15.20
CA TRP A 42 6.09 17.99 -13.98
C TRP A 42 5.58 16.58 -13.68
N LYS A 43 5.81 16.10 -12.45
CA LYS A 43 5.39 14.77 -11.99
C LYS A 43 4.24 14.90 -11.01
N LYS A 44 3.22 14.05 -11.16
CA LYS A 44 2.13 13.96 -10.19
C LYS A 44 2.62 13.24 -8.94
N ALA A 45 2.57 13.91 -7.79
CA ALA A 45 2.79 13.28 -6.50
C ALA A 45 1.75 12.17 -6.31
N GLY A 46 2.21 10.92 -6.21
CA GLY A 46 1.35 9.75 -6.02
C GLY A 46 1.05 8.93 -7.28
N LEU A 47 1.38 9.41 -8.49
CA LEU A 47 1.37 8.54 -9.66
C LEU A 47 2.77 7.95 -9.84
N ILE A 48 3.04 6.85 -9.12
CA ILE A 48 4.14 5.96 -9.45
C ILE A 48 3.78 5.35 -10.80
N THR A 49 4.28 5.94 -11.89
CA THR A 49 4.11 5.40 -13.22
C THR A 49 4.84 4.07 -13.28
N VAL A 50 4.09 2.97 -13.29
CA VAL A 50 4.56 1.59 -13.47
C VAL A 50 5.17 1.32 -14.86
N ASP A 51 5.26 2.34 -15.71
CA ASP A 51 5.86 2.25 -17.04
C ASP A 51 7.41 2.22 -17.02
N ALA A 52 8.03 2.22 -15.83
CA ALA A 52 9.47 2.04 -15.64
C ALA A 52 9.85 0.58 -15.23
N VAL A 53 9.01 -0.42 -15.48
CA VAL A 53 9.29 -1.86 -15.19
C VAL A 53 10.12 -2.52 -16.32
N GLY A 54 10.94 -1.74 -17.03
CA GLY A 54 11.83 -2.23 -18.10
C GLY A 54 13.31 -2.39 -17.70
N ALA A 55 13.72 -1.91 -16.53
CA ALA A 55 15.11 -1.95 -16.09
C ALA A 55 15.19 -2.17 -14.57
N PHE A 56 14.79 -3.36 -14.11
CA PHE A 56 15.07 -3.80 -12.74
C PHE A 56 16.39 -4.57 -12.75
N GLU A 57 17.50 -3.83 -12.83
CA GLU A 57 18.77 -4.34 -12.29
C GLU A 57 18.55 -4.59 -10.80
N THR A 58 18.80 -5.82 -10.36
CA THR A 58 18.72 -6.28 -8.99
C THR A 58 19.71 -5.52 -8.11
N ALA A 59 19.32 -4.35 -7.62
CA ALA A 59 20.07 -3.67 -6.58
C ALA A 59 19.92 -4.45 -5.25
N PRO A 60 21.01 -4.67 -4.50
CA PRO A 60 21.00 -5.46 -3.28
C PRO A 60 20.16 -4.78 -2.19
N ILE A 61 19.34 -5.60 -1.52
CA ILE A 61 18.36 -5.25 -0.49
C ILE A 61 19.01 -4.50 0.71
N ASP A 62 20.33 -4.58 0.87
CA ASP A 62 21.10 -3.91 1.94
C ASP A 62 21.13 -2.37 1.85
N ALA A 63 20.83 -1.78 0.68
CA ALA A 63 20.81 -0.31 0.55
C ALA A 63 19.51 0.33 1.10
N LEU A 64 18.42 -0.43 1.19
CA LEU A 64 17.10 0.06 1.58
C LEU A 64 16.94 0.27 3.10
N THR A 65 17.73 -0.43 3.92
CA THR A 65 17.71 -0.25 5.38
C THR A 65 18.53 0.95 5.84
N LYS A 66 19.55 1.36 5.07
CA LYS A 66 20.44 2.48 5.44
C LYS A 66 19.83 3.87 5.17
N ALA A 67 19.04 4.03 4.11
CA ALA A 67 18.41 5.32 3.79
C ALA A 67 17.27 5.72 4.75
N LYS A 68 16.69 4.76 5.49
CA LYS A 68 15.61 5.03 6.45
C LYS A 68 16.13 5.54 7.81
N ALA A 69 17.40 5.31 8.12
CA ALA A 69 18.02 5.76 9.38
C ALA A 69 18.43 7.25 9.36
N GLU A 70 18.68 7.84 8.18
CA GLU A 70 19.13 9.24 8.06
C GLU A 70 18.00 10.25 7.79
N GLY A 71 16.84 9.81 7.29
CA GLY A 71 15.70 10.70 6.99
C GLY A 71 14.87 11.14 8.20
N LEU A 72 15.14 10.63 9.40
CA LEU A 72 14.34 10.95 10.61
C LEU A 72 14.84 12.18 11.38
N ARG A 73 15.87 12.89 10.90
CA ARG A 73 16.52 13.98 11.64
C ARG A 73 16.21 15.41 11.17
N GLU A 74 15.40 15.61 10.14
CA GLU A 74 15.07 16.96 9.62
C GLU A 74 13.58 17.36 9.74
N ALA A 75 12.78 16.65 10.54
CA ALA A 75 11.35 16.90 10.67
C ALA A 75 10.90 17.56 11.99
N GLU A 76 11.77 18.29 12.70
CA GLU A 76 11.41 18.91 13.99
C GLU A 76 11.19 20.44 13.97
N ASP A 77 11.45 21.15 12.88
CA ASP A 77 11.24 22.61 12.81
C ASP A 77 10.12 22.99 11.84
N GLY A 78 8.88 22.70 12.22
CA GLY A 78 7.70 22.90 11.37
C GLY A 78 6.39 23.02 12.13
N LYS A 79 6.40 23.80 13.21
CA LYS A 79 5.27 24.20 14.06
C LYS A 79 3.98 24.49 13.27
N GLN A 80 3.01 23.58 13.32
CA GLN A 80 1.61 23.86 12.98
C GLN A 80 0.75 23.54 14.20
N ALA A 81 0.28 24.59 14.86
CA ALA A 81 -0.72 24.51 15.92
C ALA A 81 -2.04 24.06 15.29
N VAL A 82 -2.34 22.77 15.46
CA VAL A 82 -3.66 22.20 15.19
C VAL A 82 -4.37 22.09 16.54
N ASP A 83 -5.53 22.73 16.64
CA ASP A 83 -6.42 22.68 17.80
C ASP A 83 -6.57 21.25 18.31
N SER A 84 -6.01 21.02 19.49
CA SER A 84 -5.87 19.73 20.15
C SER A 84 -7.09 19.47 21.02
N ASP A 85 -8.17 18.99 20.41
CA ASP A 85 -9.28 18.34 21.13
C ASP A 85 -9.68 17.02 20.45
N ALA A 86 -8.85 16.51 19.52
CA ALA A 86 -8.98 15.17 19.01
C ALA A 86 -8.43 14.19 20.06
N PRO A 87 -9.22 13.21 20.52
CA PRO A 87 -8.73 12.20 21.46
C PRO A 87 -7.49 11.52 20.86
N PRO A 88 -6.50 11.17 21.70
CA PRO A 88 -5.27 10.56 21.23
C PRO A 88 -5.63 9.35 20.37
N GLN A 89 -5.28 9.42 19.08
CA GLN A 89 -5.42 8.27 18.20
C GLN A 89 -4.53 7.18 18.79
N THR A 90 -5.15 6.18 19.36
CA THR A 90 -4.44 5.06 19.96
C THR A 90 -3.81 4.28 18.82
N ALA A 91 -2.56 3.82 19.00
CA ALA A 91 -1.83 3.00 18.02
C ALA A 91 -2.66 1.81 17.47
N SER A 92 -3.65 1.35 18.25
CA SER A 92 -4.63 0.34 17.83
C SER A 92 -5.46 0.72 16.60
N SER A 93 -5.78 2.01 16.40
CA SER A 93 -6.60 2.47 15.27
C SER A 93 -5.81 2.38 13.96
N ASP A 94 -4.53 2.77 13.98
CA ASP A 94 -3.64 2.69 12.83
C ASP A 94 -3.39 1.24 12.40
N HIS A 95 -3.14 0.35 13.37
CA HIS A 95 -2.99 -1.08 13.09
C HIS A 95 -4.25 -1.68 12.46
N GLN A 96 -5.43 -1.27 12.91
CA GLN A 96 -6.70 -1.75 12.33
C GLN A 96 -6.84 -1.31 10.87
N ILE A 97 -6.47 -0.07 10.53
CA ILE A 97 -6.49 0.43 9.15
C ILE A 97 -5.52 -0.37 8.27
N LEU A 98 -4.31 -0.61 8.76
CA LEU A 98 -3.30 -1.40 8.04
C LEU A 98 -3.78 -2.83 7.80
N TRP A 99 -4.38 -3.46 8.81
CA TRP A 99 -4.92 -4.82 8.71
C TRP A 99 -6.08 -4.92 7.72
N GLN A 100 -6.96 -3.92 7.66
CA GLN A 100 -7.99 -3.85 6.62
C GLN A 100 -7.39 -3.77 5.22
N GLY A 101 -6.26 -3.08 5.06
CA GLY A 101 -5.49 -3.06 3.81
C GLY A 101 -4.97 -4.44 3.40
N VAL A 102 -4.35 -5.16 4.35
CA VAL A 102 -3.86 -6.54 4.15
C VAL A 102 -5.02 -7.48 3.77
N LYS A 103 -6.13 -7.42 4.52
CA LYS A 103 -7.33 -8.22 4.27
C LYS A 103 -7.90 -7.99 2.88
N LYS A 104 -8.02 -6.72 2.45
CA LYS A 104 -8.53 -6.39 1.10
C LYS A 104 -7.65 -6.98 -0.01
N ARG A 105 -6.32 -6.95 0.15
CA ARG A 105 -5.40 -7.53 -0.84
C ARG A 105 -5.47 -9.06 -0.87
N LEU A 106 -5.62 -9.69 0.29
CA LEU A 106 -5.81 -11.13 0.39
C LEU A 106 -7.08 -11.58 -0.36
N VAL A 107 -8.21 -10.93 -0.07
CA VAL A 107 -9.50 -11.20 -0.75
C VAL A 107 -9.36 -10.98 -2.26
N ARG A 108 -8.74 -9.86 -2.68
CA ARG A 108 -8.50 -9.59 -4.10
C ARG A 108 -7.66 -10.68 -4.77
N GLY A 109 -6.61 -11.16 -4.10
CA GLY A 109 -5.76 -12.23 -4.61
C GLY A 109 -6.52 -13.53 -4.84
N LEU A 110 -7.47 -13.87 -3.95
CA LEU A 110 -8.32 -15.06 -4.06
C LEU A 110 -9.43 -14.92 -5.11
N GLU A 111 -9.98 -13.72 -5.30
CA GLU A 111 -11.06 -13.46 -6.27
C GLU A 111 -10.54 -13.29 -7.71
N THR A 112 -9.24 -13.06 -7.89
CA THR A 112 -8.65 -12.82 -9.21
C THR A 112 -8.59 -14.11 -10.03
N ARG A 113 -9.17 -14.10 -11.24
CA ARG A 113 -9.16 -15.25 -12.16
C ARG A 113 -7.79 -15.53 -12.77
N ASP A 114 -6.93 -14.52 -12.85
CA ASP A 114 -5.53 -14.67 -13.28
C ASP A 114 -4.69 -15.22 -12.12
N VAL A 115 -4.27 -16.48 -12.26
CA VAL A 115 -3.48 -17.22 -11.25
C VAL A 115 -2.18 -16.49 -10.92
N LYS A 116 -1.52 -15.87 -11.91
CA LYS A 116 -0.23 -15.21 -11.68
C LYS A 116 -0.42 -13.92 -10.90
N ALA A 117 -1.36 -13.08 -11.33
CA ALA A 117 -1.69 -11.84 -10.65
C ALA A 117 -2.23 -12.11 -9.22
N GLY A 118 -3.09 -13.12 -9.06
CA GLY A 118 -3.61 -13.53 -7.77
C GLY A 118 -2.51 -13.99 -6.81
N LEU A 119 -1.56 -14.79 -7.30
CA LEU A 119 -0.43 -15.27 -6.50
C LEU A 119 0.49 -14.12 -6.03
N ASP A 120 0.75 -13.14 -6.89
CA ASP A 120 1.59 -11.99 -6.52
C ASP A 120 0.92 -11.12 -5.46
N GLU A 121 -0.40 -10.90 -5.56
CA GLU A 121 -1.19 -10.20 -4.52
C GLU A 121 -1.18 -10.96 -3.18
N LEU A 122 -1.31 -12.29 -3.22
CA LEU A 122 -1.25 -13.15 -2.03
C LEU A 122 0.11 -13.09 -1.34
N LYS A 123 1.21 -13.12 -2.10
CA LYS A 123 2.57 -12.97 -1.55
C LYS A 123 2.76 -11.62 -0.87
N VAL A 124 2.27 -10.54 -1.49
CA VAL A 124 2.34 -9.20 -0.91
C VAL A 124 1.50 -9.11 0.36
N ALA A 125 0.29 -9.67 0.36
CA ALA A 125 -0.56 -9.71 1.55
C ALA A 125 0.09 -10.50 2.70
N LYS A 126 0.69 -11.66 2.41
CA LYS A 126 1.41 -12.47 3.40
C LYS A 126 2.56 -11.70 4.05
N LEU A 127 3.47 -11.14 3.23
CA LEU A 127 4.61 -10.37 3.74
C LEU A 127 4.16 -9.16 4.57
N ALA A 128 3.14 -8.42 4.10
CA ALA A 128 2.59 -7.30 4.84
C ALA A 128 1.97 -7.73 6.19
N GLY A 129 1.32 -8.89 6.22
CA GLY A 129 0.74 -9.45 7.44
C GLY A 129 1.80 -9.86 8.48
N GLU A 130 2.88 -10.50 8.04
CA GLU A 130 4.02 -10.87 8.89
C GLU A 130 4.70 -9.63 9.48
N VAL A 131 4.95 -8.61 8.65
CA VAL A 131 5.54 -7.35 9.11
C VAL A 131 4.64 -6.64 10.12
N LEU A 132 3.33 -6.53 9.85
CA LEU A 132 2.41 -5.87 10.78
C LEU A 132 2.35 -6.62 12.12
N THR A 133 2.34 -7.96 12.07
CA THR A 133 2.35 -8.78 13.29
C THR A 133 3.62 -8.54 14.11
N SER A 134 4.78 -8.46 13.47
CA SER A 134 6.05 -8.15 14.15
C SER A 134 6.06 -6.74 14.76
N VAL A 135 5.50 -5.74 14.08
CA VAL A 135 5.37 -4.37 14.61
C VAL A 135 4.46 -4.35 15.84
N ILE A 136 3.28 -4.98 15.77
CA ILE A 136 2.36 -5.09 16.90
C ILE A 136 3.04 -5.77 18.10
N LYS A 137 3.79 -6.86 17.86
CA LYS A 137 4.56 -7.53 18.91
C LYS A 137 5.62 -6.59 19.53
N GLY A 138 6.38 -5.88 18.69
CA GLY A 138 7.39 -4.92 19.13
C GLY A 138 6.82 -3.77 19.96
N GLU A 139 5.68 -3.22 19.56
CA GLU A 139 5.00 -2.15 20.31
C GLU A 139 4.46 -2.66 21.66
N ARG A 140 3.87 -3.85 21.70
CA ARG A 140 3.43 -4.46 22.97
C ARG A 140 4.59 -4.71 23.92
N LEU A 141 5.73 -5.18 23.40
CA LEU A 141 6.98 -5.31 24.16
C LEU A 141 7.45 -3.95 24.70
N ALA A 142 7.47 -2.91 23.86
CA ALA A 142 7.88 -1.56 24.25
C ALA A 142 6.97 -0.94 25.33
N MET A 143 5.68 -1.28 25.33
CA MET A 143 4.71 -0.87 26.36
C MET A 143 4.83 -1.68 27.67
N GLY A 144 5.75 -2.64 27.76
CA GLY A 144 5.87 -3.52 28.93
C GLY A 144 4.67 -4.46 29.09
N LEU A 145 3.84 -4.62 28.06
CA LEU A 145 2.68 -5.52 28.04
C LEU A 145 3.07 -6.96 27.72
N ALA A 146 4.35 -7.24 27.54
CA ALA A 146 4.88 -8.55 27.20
C ALA A 146 5.52 -9.21 28.42
N GLY A 147 4.68 -9.93 29.16
CA GLY A 147 5.07 -10.95 30.14
C GLY A 147 4.14 -12.16 30.12
N GLY A 148 3.23 -12.24 29.15
CA GLY A 148 2.44 -13.43 28.90
C GLY A 148 3.05 -14.18 27.74
N GLU A 149 3.45 -15.41 28.01
CA GLU A 149 3.66 -16.52 27.08
C GLU A 149 2.43 -16.68 26.17
N TYR A 150 2.18 -15.72 25.27
CA TYR A 150 1.44 -15.95 24.04
C TYR A 150 2.43 -16.62 23.08
N ASP A 151 2.96 -17.72 23.58
CA ASP A 151 3.70 -18.70 22.82
C ASP A 151 2.78 -19.13 21.70
N GLU A 152 3.34 -19.13 20.51
CA GLU A 152 2.96 -20.02 19.44
C GLU A 152 1.47 -20.40 19.45
N VAL A 153 0.64 -19.65 18.71
CA VAL A 153 -0.56 -20.27 18.14
C VAL A 153 -0.03 -21.34 17.20
N SER A 154 0.39 -22.46 17.78
CA SER A 154 0.62 -23.71 17.12
C SER A 154 -0.72 -23.97 16.46
N VAL A 155 -0.73 -23.87 15.13
CA VAL A 155 -1.81 -24.44 14.34
C VAL A 155 -1.80 -25.91 14.73
N THR A 156 -2.62 -26.28 15.71
CA THR A 156 -2.69 -27.65 16.17
C THR A 156 -3.20 -28.49 15.00
N ASP A 157 -2.71 -29.72 14.88
CA ASP A 157 -3.01 -30.62 13.74
C ASP A 157 -4.52 -30.86 13.50
N GLY A 158 -5.40 -30.44 14.40
CA GLY A 158 -6.85 -30.43 14.21
C GLY A 158 -7.32 -29.46 13.11
N ASP A 159 -6.71 -28.29 12.96
CA ASP A 159 -7.15 -27.26 12.01
C ASP A 159 -6.74 -27.61 10.56
N THR A 160 -5.65 -28.36 10.39
CA THR A 160 -5.20 -28.88 9.09
C THR A 160 -6.09 -30.02 8.59
N ALA A 161 -6.55 -30.90 9.47
CA ALA A 161 -7.46 -31.99 9.11
C ALA A 161 -8.81 -31.48 8.59
N GLU A 162 -9.33 -30.38 9.14
CA GLU A 162 -10.61 -29.80 8.72
C GLU A 162 -10.52 -29.14 7.33
N MET A 163 -9.38 -28.51 6.98
CA MET A 163 -9.13 -27.99 5.64
C MET A 163 -8.97 -29.10 4.59
N GLU A 164 -8.33 -30.21 4.96
CA GLU A 164 -8.18 -31.36 4.05
C GLU A 164 -9.54 -31.98 3.72
N ALA A 165 -10.43 -32.10 4.71
CA ALA A 165 -11.80 -32.56 4.51
C ALA A 165 -12.64 -31.64 3.60
N ALA A 166 -12.45 -30.31 3.69
CA ALA A 166 -13.18 -29.35 2.87
C ALA A 166 -12.76 -29.34 1.39
N THR A 167 -11.51 -29.71 1.09
CA THR A 167 -11.02 -29.78 -0.30
C THR A 167 -11.30 -31.13 -0.97
N ALA A 168 -11.47 -32.20 -0.19
CA ALA A 168 -11.76 -33.54 -0.68
C ALA A 168 -13.15 -33.71 -1.33
N SER A 169 -14.10 -32.79 -1.10
CA SER A 169 -15.45 -32.90 -1.68
C SER A 169 -15.61 -32.28 -3.07
N CYS A 170 -14.55 -31.69 -3.66
CA CYS A 170 -14.58 -31.25 -5.04
C CYS A 170 -14.40 -32.46 -5.96
N GLY A 171 -15.50 -33.18 -6.17
CA GLY A 171 -15.58 -34.40 -6.95
C GLY A 171 -14.87 -34.30 -8.29
N THR A 172 -13.90 -35.20 -8.47
CA THR A 172 -13.41 -35.66 -9.76
C THR A 172 -14.61 -36.19 -10.54
N GLY A 173 -15.20 -35.34 -11.39
CA GLY A 173 -16.25 -35.72 -12.32
C GLY A 173 -15.78 -36.86 -13.19
N GLU A 174 -16.43 -38.00 -13.00
CA GLU A 174 -16.34 -39.21 -13.81
C GLU A 174 -16.40 -38.84 -15.30
N VAL A 175 -15.28 -39.03 -16.00
CA VAL A 175 -15.21 -38.91 -17.44
C VAL A 175 -15.97 -40.11 -17.99
N VAL A 176 -17.21 -39.90 -18.39
CA VAL A 176 -18.00 -40.85 -19.18
C VAL A 176 -17.26 -41.09 -20.50
N ASP A 177 -16.70 -42.29 -20.62
CA ASP A 177 -16.13 -42.82 -21.85
C ASP A 177 -17.28 -43.16 -22.81
N GLY A 178 -17.27 -42.57 -24.00
CA GLY A 178 -18.28 -42.78 -25.03
C GLY A 178 -17.69 -43.54 -26.20
N GLU A 179 -18.15 -44.79 -26.39
CA GLU A 179 -17.99 -45.58 -27.62
C GLU A 179 -18.77 -44.99 -28.81
#